data_AF-A0A2V5S2G6-F1
#
_entry.id   AF-A0A2V5S2G6-F1
#
_cell.length_a   1.000
_cell.length_b   1.000
_cell.length_c   1.000
_cell.angle_alpha   90.00
_cell.angle_beta   90.00
_cell.angle_gamma   90.00
#
_symmetry.space_group_name_H-M   'P 1'
#
loop_
_entity.id
_entity.type
_entity.pdbx_description
1 polymer ?
#
loop_
_entity_poly.entity_id
_entity_poly.type
_entity_poly.pdbx_seq_one_letter_code
_entity_poly.pdbx_strand_id
1 'polypeptide(L)'
;MADDEKTKPRLEIGHVLFIDIVGYSKLLTDEQSEALQELNQIVRNTEAAREAQAAGQLIILPTGDGMAMVFTGSVEGPAECALEVSQALRAQPSLPVRMGIHSGPVQYIKDANARENISGVGINIARRVMDCGDAGHILVSKRFADDLAQHRRWQRYLHELGDVEVKHGAVVSLVNLYAETIGNPAPPACVTGVRRTAPGVTTRKGLSPVARAIFIVAGLLLILAIVSVIFEPAIMRSVDKNRATSAPQSSATASPSLGDAIQNVVKQRITDELQKSLSGKSNAPTPRVVPTSSSQPTPPTPP
;
A
#
# COMPACT_ATOMS: atom_id res chain seq x y z
N MET A 1 -14.06 38.06 -21.17
CA MET A 1 -12.97 37.89 -20.19
C MET A 1 -13.60 37.50 -18.86
N ALA A 2 -14.07 36.26 -18.73
CA ALA A 2 -14.73 35.79 -17.51
C ALA A 2 -14.69 34.26 -17.50
N ASP A 3 -13.50 33.66 -17.51
CA ASP A 3 -13.39 32.20 -17.37
C ASP A 3 -11.99 31.73 -16.92
N ASP A 4 -11.37 32.45 -15.97
CA ASP A 4 -10.11 31.98 -15.39
C ASP A 4 -9.94 32.40 -13.92
N GLU A 5 -11.04 32.50 -13.17
CA GLU A 5 -10.96 32.43 -11.71
C GLU A 5 -10.83 30.95 -11.33
N LYS A 6 -9.64 30.39 -11.60
CA LYS A 6 -9.22 29.06 -11.14
C LYS A 6 -9.70 28.88 -9.71
N THR A 7 -10.66 27.98 -9.50
CA THR A 7 -11.31 27.65 -8.23
C THR A 7 -10.24 27.52 -7.15
N LYS A 8 -9.96 28.61 -6.42
CA LYS A 8 -8.98 28.58 -5.35
C LYS A 8 -9.51 27.61 -4.31
N PRO A 9 -8.73 26.61 -3.90
CA PRO A 9 -9.25 25.59 -3.01
C PRO A 9 -9.53 26.25 -1.66
N ARG A 10 -10.82 26.34 -1.30
CA ARG A 10 -11.31 27.04 -0.11
C ARG A 10 -11.01 26.21 1.13
N LEU A 11 -10.41 26.86 2.13
CA LEU A 11 -10.24 26.30 3.46
C LEU A 11 -11.54 26.52 4.24
N GLU A 12 -12.15 25.44 4.69
CA GLU A 12 -13.39 25.46 5.47
C GLU A 12 -13.18 24.68 6.78
N ILE A 13 -14.09 24.88 7.74
CA ILE A 13 -14.15 24.02 8.93
C ILE A 13 -15.15 22.91 8.64
N GLY A 14 -14.66 21.67 8.64
CA GLY A 14 -15.48 20.48 8.51
C GLY A 14 -15.60 19.79 9.86
N HIS A 15 -16.76 19.19 10.11
CA HIS A 15 -17.05 18.39 11.28
C HIS A 15 -17.00 16.92 10.86
N VAL A 16 -15.95 16.22 11.25
CA VAL A 16 -15.60 14.90 10.71
C VAL A 16 -15.92 13.81 11.73
N LEU A 17 -16.75 12.84 11.34
CA LEU A 17 -16.98 11.58 12.04
C LEU A 17 -16.26 10.46 11.30
N PHE A 18 -15.37 9.75 11.98
CA PHE A 18 -14.82 8.48 11.52
C PHE A 18 -15.53 7.32 12.21
N ILE A 19 -15.78 6.24 11.45
CA ILE A 19 -16.37 5.00 11.92
C ILE A 19 -15.57 3.84 11.33
N ASP A 20 -15.04 2.96 12.17
CA ASP A 20 -14.35 1.72 11.76
C ASP A 20 -14.97 0.51 12.45
N ILE A 21 -14.98 -0.63 11.74
CA ILE A 21 -15.34 -1.94 12.30
C ILE A 21 -14.12 -2.53 13.01
N VAL A 22 -14.24 -2.76 14.33
CA VAL A 22 -13.17 -3.34 15.14
C VAL A 22 -12.97 -4.80 14.79
N GLY A 23 -11.73 -5.17 14.46
CA GLY A 23 -11.39 -6.54 14.09
C GLY A 23 -11.77 -6.92 12.66
N TYR A 24 -12.15 -5.96 11.82
CA TYR A 24 -12.54 -6.17 10.41
C TYR A 24 -11.57 -7.06 9.61
N SER A 25 -10.27 -6.84 9.76
CA SER A 25 -9.24 -7.59 9.02
C SER A 25 -9.15 -9.08 9.39
N LYS A 26 -9.83 -9.52 10.47
CA LYS A 26 -9.90 -10.93 10.88
C LYS A 26 -11.07 -11.68 10.22
N LEU A 27 -12.02 -10.96 9.64
CA LEU A 27 -13.17 -11.53 8.94
C LEU A 27 -12.75 -12.08 7.57
N LEU A 28 -13.49 -13.07 7.07
CA LEU A 28 -13.39 -13.55 5.69
C LEU A 28 -13.87 -12.47 4.71
N THR A 29 -13.53 -12.59 3.42
CA THR A 29 -13.82 -11.54 2.41
C THR A 29 -15.32 -11.31 2.19
N ASP A 30 -16.12 -12.36 2.25
CA ASP A 30 -17.58 -12.31 2.23
C ASP A 30 -18.14 -11.66 3.50
N GLU A 31 -17.67 -12.09 4.68
CA GLU A 31 -18.04 -11.49 5.96
C GLU A 31 -17.67 -9.98 6.03
N GLN A 32 -16.52 -9.59 5.48
CA GLN A 32 -16.10 -8.20 5.34
C GLN A 32 -17.08 -7.39 4.49
N SER A 33 -17.51 -7.96 3.36
CA SER A 33 -18.47 -7.32 2.45
C SER A 33 -19.84 -7.15 3.11
N GLU A 34 -20.32 -8.18 3.83
CA GLU A 34 -21.57 -8.14 4.59
C GLU A 34 -21.50 -7.09 5.71
N ALA A 35 -20.41 -7.06 6.48
CA ALA A 35 -20.23 -6.11 7.57
C ALA A 35 -20.19 -4.65 7.08
N LEU A 36 -19.52 -4.37 5.95
CA LEU A 36 -19.55 -3.04 5.33
C LEU A 36 -20.93 -2.68 4.79
N GLN A 37 -21.65 -3.63 4.17
CA GLN A 37 -22.99 -3.38 3.66
C GLN A 37 -23.94 -3.02 4.80
N GLU A 38 -23.88 -3.75 5.91
CA GLU A 38 -24.65 -3.47 7.11
C GLU A 38 -24.29 -2.10 7.70
N LEU A 39 -23.00 -1.78 7.88
CA LEU A 39 -22.58 -0.47 8.38
C LEU A 39 -23.10 0.68 7.50
N ASN A 40 -22.98 0.54 6.18
CA ASN A 40 -23.50 1.51 5.23
C ASN A 40 -25.03 1.69 5.35
N GLN A 41 -25.76 0.59 5.57
CA GLN A 41 -27.21 0.64 5.73
C GLN A 41 -27.61 1.34 7.03
N ILE A 42 -26.91 1.06 8.13
CA ILE A 42 -27.12 1.73 9.42
C ILE A 42 -26.88 3.24 9.28
N VAL A 43 -25.74 3.62 8.72
CA VAL A 43 -25.37 5.04 8.53
C VAL A 43 -26.37 5.78 7.63
N ARG A 44 -26.84 5.16 6.54
CA ARG A 44 -27.83 5.78 5.64
C ARG A 44 -29.20 5.98 6.27
N ASN A 45 -29.50 5.21 7.31
CA ASN A 45 -30.77 5.27 8.03
C ASN A 45 -30.75 6.26 9.21
N THR A 46 -29.61 6.89 9.50
CA THR A 46 -29.55 7.97 10.50
C THR A 46 -30.23 9.23 9.95
N GLU A 47 -30.97 9.92 10.80
CA GLU A 47 -31.62 11.19 10.48
C GLU A 47 -30.56 12.24 10.17
N ALA A 48 -29.52 12.36 11.00
CA ALA A 48 -28.43 13.31 10.81
C ALA A 48 -27.72 13.15 9.45
N ALA A 49 -27.44 11.92 9.00
CA ALA A 49 -26.81 11.71 7.69
C ALA A 49 -27.77 12.03 6.54
N ARG A 50 -29.04 11.62 6.66
CA ARG A 50 -30.06 11.85 5.63
C ARG A 50 -30.33 13.34 5.43
N GLU A 51 -30.44 14.10 6.51
CA GLU A 51 -30.64 15.55 6.47
C GLU A 51 -29.44 16.27 5.86
N ALA A 52 -28.23 15.97 6.32
CA ALA A 52 -27.01 16.56 5.78
C ALA A 52 -26.82 16.21 4.30
N GLN A 53 -27.14 14.98 3.89
CA GLN A 53 -27.11 14.57 2.48
C GLN A 53 -28.14 15.32 1.64
N ALA A 54 -29.38 15.44 2.13
CA ALA A 54 -30.44 16.18 1.44
C ALA A 54 -30.10 17.67 1.26
N ALA A 55 -29.36 18.24 2.21
CA ALA A 55 -28.86 19.61 2.15
C ALA A 55 -27.59 19.79 1.30
N GLY A 56 -26.99 18.71 0.79
CA GLY A 56 -25.69 18.76 0.09
C GLY A 56 -24.51 19.12 0.99
N GLN A 57 -24.64 18.85 2.30
CA GLN A 57 -23.68 19.21 3.36
C GLN A 57 -22.97 18.00 3.97
N LEU A 58 -22.98 16.86 3.26
CA LEU A 58 -22.34 15.62 3.68
C LEU A 58 -21.46 15.04 2.58
N ILE A 59 -20.19 14.81 2.89
CA ILE A 59 -19.26 14.07 2.03
C ILE A 59 -18.83 12.80 2.75
N ILE A 60 -18.95 11.65 2.08
CA ILE A 60 -18.58 10.33 2.63
C ILE A 60 -17.34 9.81 1.92
N LEU A 61 -16.31 9.45 2.69
CA LEU A 61 -15.04 8.91 2.24
C LEU A 61 -14.86 7.49 2.77
N PRO A 62 -14.84 6.44 1.92
CA PRO A 62 -14.60 5.08 2.38
C PRO A 62 -13.15 4.90 2.87
N THR A 63 -12.95 4.18 3.99
CA THR A 63 -11.62 3.94 4.60
C THR A 63 -11.12 2.50 4.45
N GLY A 64 -11.93 1.62 3.88
CA GLY A 64 -11.64 0.20 3.65
C GLY A 64 -12.36 -0.72 4.65
N ASP A 65 -12.29 -0.40 5.93
CA ASP A 65 -12.94 -1.07 7.05
C ASP A 65 -14.07 -0.24 7.70
N GLY A 66 -14.45 0.85 7.03
CA GLY A 66 -15.41 1.81 7.53
C GLY A 66 -15.54 3.03 6.62
N MET A 67 -15.77 4.20 7.23
CA MET A 67 -15.91 5.46 6.51
C MET A 67 -15.56 6.68 7.37
N ALA A 68 -15.17 7.76 6.69
CA ALA A 68 -15.18 9.10 7.22
C ALA A 68 -16.36 9.88 6.63
N MET A 69 -17.07 10.62 7.45
CA MET A 69 -18.20 11.46 7.10
C MET A 69 -17.84 12.90 7.46
N VAL A 70 -17.82 13.78 6.46
CA VAL A 70 -17.53 15.20 6.68
C VAL A 70 -18.80 16.00 6.53
N PHE A 71 -19.27 16.54 7.64
CA PHE A 71 -20.40 17.44 7.72
C PHE A 71 -19.89 18.88 7.58
N THR A 72 -20.45 19.62 6.62
CA THR A 72 -20.07 21.02 6.34
C THR A 72 -21.14 22.02 6.78
N GLY A 73 -22.24 21.52 7.34
CA GLY A 73 -23.32 22.31 7.94
C GLY A 73 -23.23 22.36 9.46
N SER A 74 -24.04 21.54 10.14
CA SER A 74 -24.17 21.54 11.60
C SER A 74 -22.95 20.93 12.31
N VAL A 75 -22.47 21.61 13.36
CA VAL A 75 -21.49 21.06 14.32
C VAL A 75 -22.04 19.89 15.13
N GLU A 76 -23.37 19.81 15.33
CA GLU A 76 -24.01 18.74 16.09
C GLU A 76 -24.17 17.46 15.25
N GLY A 77 -24.27 17.59 13.93
CA GLY A 77 -24.58 16.49 13.00
C GLY A 77 -23.71 15.22 13.16
N PRO A 78 -22.37 15.33 13.27
CA PRO A 78 -21.52 14.15 13.51
C PRO A 78 -21.82 13.45 14.84
N ALA A 79 -22.13 14.20 15.90
CA ALA A 79 -22.42 13.64 17.22
C ALA A 79 -23.79 12.96 17.25
N GLU A 80 -24.80 13.59 16.62
CA GLU A 80 -26.12 13.01 16.45
C GLU A 80 -26.05 11.71 15.64
N CYS A 81 -25.36 11.74 14.49
CA CYS A 81 -25.11 10.55 13.67
C CYS A 81 -24.45 9.43 14.48
N ALA A 82 -23.40 9.73 15.26
CA ALA A 82 -22.71 8.73 16.07
C ALA A 82 -23.60 8.10 17.17
N LEU A 83 -24.45 8.90 17.81
CA LEU A 83 -25.42 8.40 18.79
C LEU A 83 -26.48 7.52 18.13
N GLU A 84 -26.98 7.90 16.95
CA GLU A 84 -27.97 7.13 16.19
C GLU A 84 -27.40 5.80 15.69
N VAL A 85 -26.17 5.78 15.15
CA VAL A 85 -25.46 4.54 14.79
C VAL A 85 -25.33 3.63 16.01
N SER A 86 -24.91 4.18 17.15
CA SER A 86 -24.75 3.40 18.39
C SER A 86 -26.10 2.88 18.91
N GLN A 87 -27.18 3.65 18.75
CA GLN A 87 -28.52 3.22 19.12
C GLN A 87 -29.03 2.08 18.23
N ALA A 88 -28.79 2.15 16.92
CA ALA A 88 -29.13 1.08 15.98
C ALA A 88 -28.38 -0.22 16.32
N LEU A 89 -27.06 -0.12 16.57
CA LEU A 89 -26.22 -1.26 16.96
C LEU A 89 -26.55 -1.80 18.36
N ARG A 90 -27.13 -0.99 19.24
CA ARG A 90 -27.66 -1.50 20.51
C ARG A 90 -28.89 -2.37 20.31
N ALA A 91 -29.80 -1.97 19.41
CA ALA A 91 -31.01 -2.73 19.11
C ALA A 91 -30.68 -4.07 18.45
N GLN A 92 -29.61 -4.10 17.65
CA GLN A 92 -29.08 -5.29 17.01
C GLN A 92 -27.53 -5.28 17.10
N PRO A 93 -26.93 -5.95 18.11
CA PRO A 93 -25.48 -5.95 18.35
C PRO A 93 -24.69 -6.79 17.34
N SER A 94 -24.74 -6.42 16.06
CA SER A 94 -24.12 -7.14 14.95
C SER A 94 -22.69 -6.69 14.66
N LEU A 95 -22.39 -5.39 14.83
CA LEU A 95 -21.08 -4.83 14.46
C LEU A 95 -20.38 -4.15 15.64
N PRO A 96 -19.16 -4.58 15.98
CA PRO A 96 -18.34 -3.87 16.96
C PRO A 96 -17.69 -2.65 16.28
N VAL A 97 -18.35 -1.49 16.30
CA VAL A 97 -17.77 -0.26 15.73
C VAL A 97 -17.04 0.57 16.78
N ARG A 98 -16.12 1.41 16.33
CA ARG A 98 -15.54 2.51 17.11
C ARG A 98 -15.64 3.79 16.31
N MET A 99 -15.80 4.92 17.01
CA MET A 99 -16.02 6.21 16.36
C MET A 99 -15.12 7.31 16.93
N GLY A 100 -14.74 8.25 16.06
CA GLY A 100 -13.93 9.41 16.43
C GLY A 100 -14.41 10.68 15.74
N ILE A 101 -14.53 11.78 16.50
CA ILE A 101 -15.05 13.05 15.98
C ILE A 101 -14.07 14.19 16.21
N HIS A 102 -13.88 15.02 15.18
CA HIS A 102 -13.13 16.27 15.30
C HIS A 102 -13.67 17.34 14.35
N SER A 103 -13.58 18.59 14.77
CA SER A 103 -13.83 19.76 13.91
C SER A 103 -12.56 20.49 13.58
N GLY A 104 -12.28 20.67 12.30
CA GLY A 104 -11.02 21.27 11.88
C GLY A 104 -10.95 21.64 10.41
N PRO A 105 -9.82 22.25 9.99
CA PRO A 105 -9.65 22.72 8.63
C PRO A 105 -9.67 21.56 7.61
N VAL A 106 -10.49 21.74 6.59
CA VAL A 106 -10.67 20.86 5.43
C VAL A 106 -10.68 21.70 4.16
N GLN A 107 -10.44 21.07 3.03
CA GLN A 107 -10.34 21.72 1.73
C GLN A 107 -10.92 20.81 0.65
N TYR A 108 -11.79 21.38 -0.18
CA TYR A 108 -12.28 20.70 -1.37
C TYR A 108 -11.16 20.50 -2.39
N ILE A 109 -11.08 19.29 -2.92
CA ILE A 109 -10.15 18.88 -3.95
C ILE A 109 -10.91 18.14 -5.05
N LYS A 110 -10.30 18.00 -6.22
CA LYS A 110 -10.76 17.04 -7.22
C LYS A 110 -9.96 15.76 -7.07
N ASP A 111 -10.63 14.62 -7.03
CA ASP A 111 -9.97 13.32 -6.99
C ASP A 111 -9.37 12.94 -8.37
N ALA A 112 -8.77 11.74 -8.45
CA ALA A 112 -8.19 11.23 -9.70
C ALA A 112 -9.23 11.06 -10.84
N ASN A 113 -10.51 11.00 -10.51
CA ASN A 113 -11.64 10.90 -11.44
C ASN A 113 -12.31 12.27 -11.68
N ALA A 114 -11.68 13.37 -11.25
CA ALA A 114 -12.18 14.73 -11.31
C ALA A 114 -13.50 14.97 -10.56
N ARG A 115 -13.87 14.08 -9.62
CA ARG A 115 -15.01 14.25 -8.73
C ARG A 115 -14.63 15.13 -7.55
N GLU A 116 -15.60 15.89 -7.05
CA GLU A 116 -15.41 16.67 -5.83
C GLU A 116 -15.18 15.73 -4.65
N ASN A 117 -14.14 16.04 -3.88
CA ASN A 117 -13.69 15.28 -2.73
C ASN A 117 -13.13 16.28 -1.70
N ILE A 118 -12.77 15.80 -0.52
CA ILE A 118 -12.30 16.64 0.58
C ILE A 118 -11.07 16.03 1.25
N SER A 119 -10.13 16.90 1.60
CA SER A 119 -8.90 16.53 2.30
C SER A 119 -8.58 17.58 3.37
N GLY A 120 -7.72 17.25 4.32
CA GLY A 120 -7.24 18.24 5.29
C GLY A 120 -6.77 17.67 6.61
N VAL A 121 -6.17 18.55 7.41
CA VAL A 121 -5.68 18.19 8.75
C VAL A 121 -6.81 17.77 9.69
N GLY A 122 -8.02 18.32 9.52
CA GLY A 122 -9.19 17.95 10.32
C GLY A 122 -9.52 16.46 10.20
N ILE A 123 -9.42 15.90 8.99
CA ILE A 123 -9.65 14.47 8.71
C ILE A 123 -8.59 13.61 9.42
N ASN A 124 -7.33 14.01 9.35
CA ASN A 124 -6.23 13.28 10.00
C ASN A 124 -6.36 13.26 11.53
N ILE A 125 -6.83 14.35 12.15
CA ILE A 125 -7.05 14.41 13.60
C ILE A 125 -8.25 13.56 13.99
N ALA A 126 -9.36 13.63 13.25
CA ALA A 126 -10.55 12.81 13.51
C ALA A 126 -10.23 11.31 13.50
N ARG A 127 -9.41 10.86 12.53
CA ARG A 127 -8.91 9.48 12.51
C ARG A 127 -8.10 9.13 13.76
N ARG A 128 -7.19 10.01 14.19
CA ARG A 128 -6.38 9.78 15.40
C ARG A 128 -7.23 9.71 16.67
N VAL A 129 -8.29 10.52 16.75
CA VAL A 129 -9.28 10.46 17.83
C VAL A 129 -9.97 9.09 17.84
N MET A 130 -10.38 8.58 16.66
CA MET A 130 -10.99 7.25 16.55
C MET A 130 -10.00 6.12 16.90
N ASP A 131 -8.74 6.20 16.43
CA ASP A 131 -7.71 5.16 16.64
C ASP A 131 -7.46 4.87 18.13
N CYS A 132 -7.76 5.84 19.00
CA CYS A 132 -7.71 5.72 20.45
C CYS A 132 -8.86 4.88 21.05
N GLY A 133 -9.97 4.73 20.35
CA GLY A 133 -11.17 4.08 20.82
C GLY A 133 -11.15 2.56 20.67
N ASP A 134 -11.68 1.87 21.67
CA ASP A 134 -12.08 0.46 21.57
C ASP A 134 -13.52 0.33 21.04
N ALA A 135 -13.99 -0.91 20.81
CA ALA A 135 -15.36 -1.17 20.40
C ALA A 135 -16.39 -0.47 21.32
N GLY A 136 -17.40 0.12 20.70
CA GLY A 136 -18.47 0.90 21.34
C GLY A 136 -18.09 2.33 21.74
N HIS A 137 -16.83 2.75 21.63
CA HIS A 137 -16.47 4.13 21.96
C HIS A 137 -16.91 5.13 20.90
N ILE A 138 -17.32 6.30 21.38
CA ILE A 138 -17.41 7.52 20.59
C ILE A 138 -16.47 8.52 21.23
N LEU A 139 -15.27 8.64 20.67
CA LEU A 139 -14.29 9.61 21.17
C LEU A 139 -14.41 10.91 20.40
N VAL A 140 -14.22 12.04 21.07
CA VAL A 140 -14.23 13.34 20.43
C VAL A 140 -13.01 14.14 20.87
N SER A 141 -12.48 14.98 19.98
CA SER A 141 -11.45 15.95 20.36
C SER A 141 -12.02 17.01 21.31
N LYS A 142 -11.20 17.53 22.22
CA LYS A 142 -11.59 18.61 23.13
C LYS A 142 -12.18 19.82 22.42
N ARG A 143 -11.59 20.25 21.30
CA ARG A 143 -12.13 21.35 20.48
C ARG A 143 -13.60 21.13 20.11
N PHE A 144 -13.94 19.94 19.64
CA PHE A 144 -15.33 19.60 19.27
C PHE A 144 -16.24 19.54 20.50
N ALA A 145 -15.75 18.96 21.59
CA ALA A 145 -16.50 18.89 22.84
C ALA A 145 -16.79 20.30 23.40
N ASP A 146 -15.84 21.23 23.33
CA ASP A 146 -16.00 22.60 23.82
C ASP A 146 -17.07 23.37 23.03
N ASP A 147 -17.15 23.15 21.71
CA ASP A 147 -18.21 23.70 20.84
C ASP A 147 -19.58 23.11 21.22
N LEU A 148 -19.70 21.78 21.37
CA LEU A 148 -20.95 21.13 21.78
C LEU A 148 -21.40 21.52 23.19
N ALA A 149 -20.46 21.69 24.13
CA ALA A 149 -20.74 22.00 25.52
C ALA A 149 -21.41 23.37 25.70
N GLN A 150 -21.36 24.25 24.70
CA GLN A 150 -22.10 25.51 24.68
C GLN A 150 -23.63 25.30 24.68
N HIS A 151 -24.11 24.12 24.32
CA HIS A 151 -25.53 23.77 24.42
C HIS A 151 -25.78 22.73 25.51
N ARG A 152 -26.63 23.08 26.49
CA ARG A 152 -26.87 22.29 27.72
C ARG A 152 -27.25 20.83 27.47
N ARG A 153 -27.91 20.53 26.34
CA ARG A 153 -28.32 19.16 25.96
C ARG A 153 -27.14 18.18 25.89
N TRP A 154 -25.94 18.66 25.53
CA TRP A 154 -24.76 17.84 25.27
C TRP A 154 -23.89 17.62 26.50
N GLN A 155 -23.89 18.55 27.47
CA GLN A 155 -22.98 18.51 28.61
C GLN A 155 -23.04 17.19 29.40
N ARG A 156 -24.23 16.58 29.50
CA ARG A 156 -24.44 15.30 30.19
C ARG A 156 -23.81 14.08 29.50
N TYR A 157 -23.43 14.21 28.24
CA TYR A 157 -22.86 13.12 27.45
C TYR A 157 -21.34 13.23 27.31
N LEU A 158 -20.74 14.34 27.72
CA LEU A 158 -19.32 14.65 27.51
C LEU A 158 -18.53 14.33 28.77
N HIS A 159 -17.65 13.34 28.69
CA HIS A 159 -16.85 12.85 29.81
C HIS A 159 -15.35 12.99 29.50
N GLU A 160 -14.69 13.94 30.15
CA GLU A 160 -13.27 14.25 29.92
C GLU A 160 -12.35 13.04 30.20
N LEU A 161 -11.44 12.76 29.26
CA LEU A 161 -10.39 11.74 29.41
C LEU A 161 -9.00 12.37 29.58
N GLY A 162 -8.80 13.58 29.07
CA GLY A 162 -7.54 14.32 29.13
C GLY A 162 -6.63 14.10 27.92
N ASP A 163 -5.36 14.45 28.07
CA ASP A 163 -4.37 14.42 26.99
C ASP A 163 -3.84 13.00 26.74
N VAL A 164 -3.87 12.58 25.47
CA VAL A 164 -3.36 11.29 25.03
C VAL A 164 -2.35 11.49 23.90
N GLU A 165 -1.20 10.82 24.02
CA GLU A 165 -0.25 10.73 22.91
C GLU A 165 -0.78 9.75 21.86
N VAL A 166 -1.03 10.26 20.67
CA VAL A 166 -1.50 9.50 19.52
C VAL A 166 -0.35 9.23 18.55
N LYS A 167 -0.64 8.48 17.48
CA LYS A 167 0.34 8.07 16.48
C LYS A 167 1.23 9.23 16.01
N HIS A 168 2.54 8.97 15.95
CA HIS A 168 3.62 9.91 15.60
C HIS A 168 3.88 11.01 16.65
N GLY A 169 3.56 10.77 17.92
CA GLY A 169 3.93 11.66 19.04
C GLY A 169 3.11 12.94 19.12
N ALA A 170 2.00 13.03 18.38
CA ALA A 170 1.06 14.12 18.54
C ALA A 170 0.25 13.92 19.82
N VAL A 171 -0.10 15.00 20.51
CA VAL A 171 -0.97 14.95 21.68
C VAL A 171 -2.36 15.43 21.28
N VAL A 172 -3.39 14.66 21.63
CA VAL A 172 -4.79 15.03 21.44
C VAL A 172 -5.50 14.94 22.77
N SER A 173 -6.15 16.02 23.18
CA SER A 173 -7.06 16.03 24.33
C SER A 173 -8.37 15.36 23.94
N LEU A 174 -8.74 14.30 24.65
CA LEU A 174 -9.89 13.45 24.34
C LEU A 174 -11.01 13.61 25.36
N VAL A 175 -12.23 13.50 24.85
CA VAL A 175 -13.47 13.43 25.61
C VAL A 175 -14.25 12.21 25.11
N ASN A 176 -14.81 11.42 26.01
CA ASN A 176 -15.68 10.31 25.69
C ASN A 176 -17.12 10.81 25.59
N LEU A 177 -17.79 10.55 24.46
CA LEU A 177 -19.19 10.87 24.25
C LEU A 177 -20.02 9.60 24.48
N TYR A 178 -20.83 9.57 25.54
CA TYR A 178 -21.74 8.45 25.77
C TYR A 178 -22.99 8.89 26.55
N ALA A 179 -24.04 8.07 26.50
CA ALA A 179 -25.23 8.20 27.33
C ALA A 179 -25.39 6.93 28.18
N GLU A 180 -26.31 6.93 29.14
CA GLU A 180 -26.50 5.80 30.08
C GLU A 180 -26.59 4.43 29.40
N THR A 181 -27.22 4.37 28.23
CA THR A 181 -27.40 3.13 27.47
C THR A 181 -26.69 3.10 26.13
N ILE A 182 -25.97 4.15 25.73
CA ILE A 182 -25.40 4.30 24.38
C ILE A 182 -23.91 4.64 24.49
N GLY A 183 -23.08 3.95 23.72
CA GLY A 183 -21.63 4.12 23.75
C GLY A 183 -20.96 3.26 24.83
N ASN A 184 -19.64 3.43 24.98
CA ASN A 184 -18.83 2.67 25.93
C ASN A 184 -18.27 3.62 27.02
N PRO A 185 -18.71 3.49 28.29
CA PRO A 185 -18.23 4.34 29.38
C PRO A 185 -16.89 3.88 29.96
N ALA A 186 -16.38 2.70 29.58
CA ALA A 186 -15.08 2.24 30.06
C ALA A 186 -13.97 3.18 29.59
N PRO A 187 -12.88 3.36 30.35
CA PRO A 187 -11.72 4.08 29.83
C PRO A 187 -11.11 3.33 28.64
N PRO A 188 -10.82 3.99 27.51
CA PRO A 188 -10.22 3.33 26.36
C PRO A 188 -8.78 2.90 26.65
N ALA A 189 -8.34 1.82 26.01
CA ALA A 189 -7.02 1.22 26.23
C ALA A 189 -5.87 2.23 26.05
N CYS A 190 -6.00 3.16 25.10
CA CYS A 190 -5.00 4.18 24.83
C CYS A 190 -4.72 5.12 26.04
N VAL A 191 -5.73 5.38 26.89
CA VAL A 191 -5.60 6.23 28.09
C VAL A 191 -4.96 5.43 29.22
N THR A 192 -5.32 4.15 29.35
CA THR A 192 -4.78 3.28 30.42
C THR A 192 -3.26 3.04 30.28
N GLY A 193 -2.74 3.05 29.05
CA GLY A 193 -1.31 2.96 28.77
C GLY A 193 -0.50 4.21 29.16
N VAL A 194 -1.14 5.38 29.25
CA VAL A 194 -0.49 6.68 29.53
C VAL A 194 -0.34 6.97 31.03
N ARG A 195 -1.05 6.24 31.91
CA ARG A 195 -1.02 6.48 33.38
C ARG A 195 0.28 6.06 34.09
N ARG A 196 1.42 6.01 33.37
CA ARG A 196 2.74 5.65 33.92
C ARG A 196 3.88 6.63 33.66
N THR A 197 3.59 7.89 33.35
CA THR A 197 4.60 8.95 33.43
C THR A 197 4.06 10.14 34.24
N ALA A 198 4.05 9.97 35.57
CA ALA A 198 4.29 11.11 36.43
C ALA A 198 5.58 11.82 35.96
N PRO A 199 5.71 13.15 36.09
CA PRO A 199 6.94 13.87 35.76
C PRO A 199 8.03 13.53 36.79
N GLY A 200 8.57 12.32 36.68
CA GLY A 200 9.80 11.94 37.32
C GLY A 200 10.93 12.63 36.58
N VAL A 201 11.68 13.45 37.31
CA VAL A 201 12.97 14.01 36.87
C VAL A 201 13.84 12.86 36.35
N THR A 202 13.83 12.62 35.05
CA THR A 202 14.74 11.65 34.44
C THR A 202 16.09 12.33 34.29
N THR A 203 17.00 12.05 35.21
CA THR A 203 18.43 12.17 34.95
C THR A 203 18.73 11.30 33.73
N ARG A 204 19.01 11.94 32.59
CA ARG A 204 19.48 11.25 31.39
C ARG A 204 20.83 10.60 31.71
N LYS A 205 20.85 9.31 32.05
CA LYS A 205 22.07 8.50 31.89
C LYS A 205 22.28 8.32 30.39
N GLY A 206 23.04 9.24 29.79
CA GLY A 206 23.52 9.08 28.43
C GLY A 206 24.38 7.82 28.32
N LEU A 207 24.21 7.06 27.23
CA LEU A 207 25.15 6.00 26.88
C LEU A 207 26.56 6.58 26.81
N SER A 208 27.52 5.88 27.43
CA SER A 208 28.92 6.31 27.46
C SER A 208 29.43 6.56 26.03
N PRO A 209 30.37 7.51 25.83
CA PRO A 209 30.90 7.84 24.51
C PRO A 209 31.49 6.61 23.79
N VAL A 210 31.97 5.63 24.56
CA VAL A 210 32.48 4.35 24.07
C VAL A 210 31.38 3.50 23.42
N ALA A 211 30.19 3.42 24.03
CA ALA A 211 29.07 2.67 23.44
C ALA A 211 28.59 3.30 22.12
N ARG A 212 28.60 4.64 22.02
CA ARG A 212 28.27 5.35 20.77
C ARG A 212 29.31 5.08 19.68
N ALA A 213 30.60 5.03 20.03
CA ALA A 213 31.66 4.69 19.09
C ALA A 213 31.52 3.24 18.57
N ILE A 214 31.18 2.29 19.45
CA ILE A 214 30.96 0.88 19.06
C ILE A 214 29.79 0.76 18.09
N PHE A 215 28.67 1.44 18.34
CA PHE A 215 27.51 1.42 17.42
C PHE A 215 27.84 2.05 16.06
N ILE A 216 28.64 3.13 16.03
CA ILE A 216 29.06 3.76 14.77
C ILE A 216 29.97 2.80 13.98
N VAL A 217 30.94 2.17 14.64
CA VAL A 217 31.86 1.22 13.98
C VAL A 217 31.12 -0.02 13.49
N ALA A 218 30.21 -0.58 14.31
CA ALA A 218 29.38 -1.72 13.90
C ALA A 218 28.47 -1.38 12.71
N GLY A 219 27.88 -0.18 12.69
CA GLY A 219 27.10 0.31 11.56
C GLY A 219 27.94 0.49 10.29
N LEU A 220 29.16 1.04 10.41
CA LEU A 220 30.08 1.20 9.29
C LEU A 220 30.54 -0.14 8.69
N LEU A 221 30.81 -1.14 9.54
CA LEU A 221 31.16 -2.48 9.10
C LEU A 221 29.98 -3.20 8.43
N LEU A 222 28.77 -3.00 8.93
CA LEU A 222 27.55 -3.55 8.31
C LEU A 222 27.29 -2.92 6.93
N ILE A 223 27.48 -1.61 6.80
CA ILE A 223 27.37 -0.90 5.51
C ILE A 223 28.45 -1.41 4.54
N LEU A 224 29.70 -1.57 4.98
CA LEU A 224 30.77 -2.12 4.14
C LEU A 224 30.46 -3.54 3.67
N ALA A 225 29.94 -4.41 4.54
CA ALA A 225 29.55 -5.77 4.18
C ALA A 225 28.40 -5.78 3.15
N ILE A 226 27.40 -4.92 3.31
CA ILE A 226 26.28 -4.79 2.36
C ILE A 226 26.80 -4.27 1.00
N VAL A 227 27.71 -3.28 1.01
CA VAL A 227 28.32 -2.77 -0.22
C VAL A 227 29.14 -3.87 -0.91
N SER A 228 29.91 -4.68 -0.19
CA SER A 228 30.68 -5.80 -0.76
C SER A 228 29.78 -6.85 -1.44
N VAL A 229 28.66 -7.22 -0.82
CA VAL A 229 27.71 -8.19 -1.40
C VAL A 229 26.99 -7.64 -2.64
N ILE A 230 26.71 -6.33 -2.67
CA ILE A 230 26.06 -5.68 -3.82
C ILE A 230 27.04 -5.41 -4.98
N PHE A 231 28.32 -5.17 -4.69
CA PHE A 231 29.33 -4.86 -5.72
C PHE A 231 30.06 -6.10 -6.29
N GLU A 232 29.98 -7.27 -5.65
CA GLU A 232 30.60 -8.51 -6.18
C GLU A 232 30.11 -8.93 -7.58
N PRO A 233 28.82 -8.82 -7.96
CA PRO A 233 28.40 -9.12 -9.33
C PRO A 233 28.78 -8.04 -10.36
N ALA A 234 29.19 -6.84 -9.91
CA ALA A 234 29.46 -5.68 -10.77
C ALA A 234 30.95 -5.51 -11.10
N ILE A 235 31.87 -5.87 -10.20
CA ILE A 235 33.32 -5.77 -10.46
C ILE A 235 33.79 -6.89 -11.41
N MET A 236 33.25 -8.11 -11.32
CA MET A 236 33.56 -9.16 -12.31
C MET A 236 33.07 -8.82 -13.74
N ARG A 237 32.06 -7.95 -13.89
CA ARG A 237 31.58 -7.50 -15.21
C ARG A 237 32.31 -6.26 -15.76
N SER A 238 33.12 -5.57 -14.95
CA SER A 238 33.85 -4.36 -15.35
C SER A 238 35.25 -4.64 -15.89
N VAL A 239 35.84 -5.80 -15.60
CA VAL A 239 37.18 -6.18 -16.10
C VAL A 239 37.12 -6.68 -17.55
N ASP A 240 35.97 -7.18 -18.02
CA ASP A 240 35.78 -7.55 -19.43
C ASP A 240 35.47 -6.35 -20.36
N LYS A 241 35.13 -5.17 -19.80
CA LYS A 241 34.56 -4.06 -20.59
C LYS A 241 35.55 -2.98 -21.03
N ASN A 242 36.78 -2.98 -20.50
CA ASN A 242 37.78 -1.94 -20.82
C ASN A 242 38.90 -2.37 -21.78
N ARG A 243 38.70 -3.44 -22.55
CA ARG A 243 39.60 -3.75 -23.68
C ARG A 243 38.84 -4.02 -24.98
N ALA A 244 37.99 -3.09 -25.39
CA ALA A 244 37.71 -2.88 -26.81
C ALA A 244 36.98 -1.54 -27.05
N THR A 245 37.74 -0.50 -27.36
CA THR A 245 37.24 0.71 -27.99
C THR A 245 37.73 0.73 -29.44
N SER A 246 36.84 0.47 -30.40
CA SER A 246 36.77 1.17 -31.70
C SER A 246 35.58 0.67 -32.54
N ALA A 247 34.69 1.60 -32.87
CA ALA A 247 33.58 1.49 -33.85
C ALA A 247 34.14 1.69 -35.30
N PRO A 248 33.37 1.59 -36.44
CA PRO A 248 31.91 1.74 -36.58
C PRO A 248 31.15 0.87 -37.63
N GLN A 249 29.82 0.99 -37.51
CA GLN A 249 28.65 0.61 -38.34
C GLN A 249 28.82 0.14 -39.81
N SER A 250 28.09 -0.93 -40.19
CA SER A 250 26.83 -0.90 -40.99
C SER A 250 26.57 -2.20 -41.77
N SER A 251 25.28 -2.50 -41.97
CA SER A 251 24.66 -3.43 -42.93
C SER A 251 24.69 -4.94 -42.68
N ALA A 252 23.50 -5.52 -42.87
CA ALA A 252 23.18 -6.94 -42.79
C ALA A 252 24.07 -7.81 -43.69
N THR A 253 24.42 -9.00 -43.21
CA THR A 253 24.30 -10.34 -43.84
C THR A 253 25.35 -11.24 -43.18
N ALA A 254 24.91 -12.29 -42.48
CA ALA A 254 25.78 -13.18 -41.71
C ALA A 254 26.85 -13.83 -42.60
N SER A 255 28.12 -13.63 -42.24
CA SER A 255 29.29 -14.28 -42.86
C SER A 255 30.11 -14.99 -41.77
N PRO A 256 30.55 -16.24 -41.97
CA PRO A 256 31.23 -17.03 -40.96
C PRO A 256 32.63 -16.50 -40.65
N SER A 257 33.07 -16.61 -39.39
CA SER A 257 34.37 -16.13 -38.95
C SER A 257 35.53 -16.93 -39.57
N LEU A 258 36.70 -16.32 -39.76
CA LEU A 258 37.90 -16.99 -40.28
C LEU A 258 38.32 -18.18 -39.40
N GLY A 259 38.02 -18.14 -38.10
CA GLY A 259 38.23 -19.28 -37.18
C GLY A 259 37.31 -20.45 -37.49
N ASP A 260 36.03 -20.18 -37.82
CA ASP A 260 35.07 -21.20 -38.24
C ASP A 260 35.37 -21.71 -39.66
N ALA A 261 35.84 -20.84 -40.56
CA ALA A 261 36.29 -21.21 -41.89
C ALA A 261 37.57 -22.07 -41.83
N ILE A 262 38.53 -21.75 -40.96
CA ILE A 262 39.75 -22.55 -40.75
C ILE A 262 39.40 -23.88 -40.05
N GLN A 263 38.53 -23.89 -39.03
CA GLN A 263 38.04 -25.12 -38.40
C GLN A 263 37.31 -26.01 -39.40
N ASN A 264 36.46 -25.45 -40.27
CA ASN A 264 35.74 -26.21 -41.28
C ASN A 264 36.66 -26.69 -42.40
N VAL A 265 37.64 -25.89 -42.85
CA VAL A 265 38.64 -26.29 -43.85
C VAL A 265 39.61 -27.34 -43.29
N VAL A 266 40.01 -27.24 -42.02
CA VAL A 266 40.86 -28.24 -41.36
C VAL A 266 40.08 -29.52 -41.07
N LYS A 267 38.82 -29.44 -40.62
CA LYS A 267 37.94 -30.61 -40.50
C LYS A 267 37.66 -31.27 -41.85
N GLN A 268 37.42 -30.50 -42.91
CA GLN A 268 37.27 -31.03 -44.27
C GLN A 268 38.57 -31.65 -44.77
N ARG A 269 39.74 -31.01 -44.61
CA ARG A 269 41.03 -31.62 -45.01
C ARG A 269 41.37 -32.89 -44.23
N ILE A 270 41.08 -32.96 -42.94
CA ILE A 270 41.31 -34.16 -42.13
C ILE A 270 40.33 -35.26 -42.53
N THR A 271 39.07 -34.93 -42.81
CA THR A 271 38.06 -35.90 -43.29
C THR A 271 38.39 -36.38 -44.70
N ASP A 272 38.80 -35.49 -45.60
CA ASP A 272 39.22 -35.81 -46.96
C ASP A 272 40.54 -36.60 -46.99
N GLU A 273 41.51 -36.33 -46.11
CA GLU A 273 42.76 -37.12 -45.98
C GLU A 273 42.51 -38.50 -45.34
N LEU A 274 41.61 -38.61 -44.36
CA LEU A 274 41.20 -39.91 -43.80
C LEU A 274 40.39 -40.73 -44.82
N GLN A 275 39.51 -40.10 -45.60
CA GLN A 275 38.73 -40.76 -46.64
C GLN A 275 39.59 -41.11 -47.88
N LYS A 276 40.62 -40.32 -48.19
CA LYS A 276 41.61 -40.57 -49.24
C LYS A 276 42.66 -41.62 -48.85
N SER A 277 43.03 -41.73 -47.57
CA SER A 277 43.94 -42.79 -47.07
C SER A 277 43.25 -44.13 -46.83
N LEU A 278 41.94 -44.14 -46.55
CA LEU A 278 41.11 -45.35 -46.52
C LEU A 278 40.66 -45.81 -47.91
N SER A 279 40.53 -44.90 -48.89
CA SER A 279 40.17 -45.22 -50.29
C SER A 279 41.39 -45.44 -51.22
N GLY A 280 42.62 -45.18 -50.77
CA GLY A 280 43.85 -45.28 -51.57
C GLY A 280 44.57 -46.63 -51.51
N LYS A 281 43.99 -47.64 -50.84
CA LYS A 281 44.61 -48.96 -50.63
C LYS A 281 43.73 -50.09 -51.14
N SER A 282 43.29 -50.03 -52.40
CA SER A 282 42.90 -51.22 -53.17
C SER A 282 42.89 -50.94 -54.67
N ASN A 283 43.88 -51.53 -55.34
CA ASN A 283 43.81 -52.12 -56.69
C ASN A 283 44.40 -51.37 -57.90
N ALA A 284 45.43 -52.06 -58.40
CA ALA A 284 46.11 -52.09 -59.69
C ALA A 284 45.22 -51.95 -60.95
N PRO A 285 45.82 -51.72 -62.14
CA PRO A 285 45.16 -51.06 -63.27
C PRO A 285 44.40 -51.99 -64.24
N THR A 286 43.22 -51.51 -64.69
CA THR A 286 42.52 -51.71 -66.01
C THR A 286 42.20 -53.15 -66.51
N PRO A 287 41.26 -53.41 -67.46
CA PRO A 287 40.65 -52.52 -68.49
C PRO A 287 39.12 -52.70 -68.83
N ARG A 288 38.54 -51.63 -69.40
CA ARG A 288 37.69 -51.52 -70.63
C ARG A 288 36.33 -52.27 -70.80
N VAL A 289 35.37 -51.53 -71.38
CA VAL A 289 34.33 -51.89 -72.42
C VAL A 289 32.84 -51.67 -72.03
N VAL A 290 32.25 -50.61 -72.63
CA VAL A 290 30.95 -50.43 -73.38
C VAL A 290 29.58 -50.85 -72.76
N PRO A 291 28.48 -50.09 -73.01
CA PRO A 291 27.22 -50.16 -72.27
C PRO A 291 26.02 -50.74 -73.05
N THR A 292 24.99 -51.24 -72.34
CA THR A 292 23.58 -51.41 -72.81
C THR A 292 22.70 -51.86 -71.62
N SER A 293 21.66 -51.13 -71.22
CA SER A 293 20.24 -51.15 -71.67
C SER A 293 19.31 -52.08 -70.89
N SER A 294 18.13 -51.55 -70.52
CA SER A 294 16.84 -52.26 -70.32
C SER A 294 16.77 -53.22 -69.11
N SER A 295 15.67 -53.53 -68.43
CA SER A 295 14.23 -53.21 -68.50
C SER A 295 13.55 -53.97 -67.33
N GLN A 296 12.60 -53.33 -66.63
CA GLN A 296 11.38 -53.95 -66.07
C GLN A 296 11.54 -55.12 -65.03
N PRO A 297 10.47 -55.75 -64.50
CA PRO A 297 9.58 -55.24 -63.46
C PRO A 297 9.38 -56.22 -62.25
N THR A 298 8.58 -55.80 -61.26
CA THR A 298 7.78 -56.58 -60.26
C THR A 298 7.42 -58.03 -60.64
N PRO A 299 7.09 -58.98 -59.72
CA PRO A 299 6.14 -58.86 -58.57
C PRO A 299 6.48 -59.85 -57.39
N PRO A 300 5.51 -60.52 -56.68
CA PRO A 300 4.60 -60.06 -55.61
C PRO A 300 4.76 -60.83 -54.25
N THR A 301 3.87 -60.50 -53.30
CA THR A 301 3.34 -61.15 -52.05
C THR A 301 3.32 -62.70 -51.98
N PRO A 302 2.91 -63.39 -50.86
CA PRO A 302 2.72 -63.09 -49.42
C PRO A 302 3.45 -64.16 -48.53
N PRO A 303 3.10 -64.46 -47.25
CA PRO A 303 1.81 -65.02 -46.77
C PRO A 303 1.05 -64.17 -45.75
#